data_AF-A0A954JK14-F1
#
_entry.id   AF-A0A954JK14-F1
#
_cell.length_a   1.000
_cell.length_b   1.000
_cell.length_c   1.000
_cell.angle_alpha   90.00
_cell.angle_beta   90.00
_cell.angle_gamma   90.00
#
_symmetry.space_group_name_H-M   'P 1'
#
loop_
_entity.id
_entity.type
_entity.pdbx_description
1 polymer ?
#
loop_
_entity_poly.entity_id
_entity_poly.type
_entity_poly.pdbx_seq_one_letter_code
_entity_poly.pdbx_strand_id
1 'polypeptide(L)' 'LMPFAKAVSAKSYNFDEQGNDTRTDFLRIMRIVVEAGYIGYVGIEYEGHELGEYEGIRKTKALLERVRDELA' A
#
# COMPACT_ATOMS: atom_id res chain seq x y z
N LEU A 1 -6.21 -13.68 7.47
CA LEU A 1 -4.89 -13.25 8.02
C LEU A 1 -5.05 -12.18 9.08
N MET A 2 -5.87 -11.14 8.84
CA MET A 2 -5.98 -9.98 9.74
C MET A 2 -6.19 -10.25 11.24
N PRO A 3 -7.01 -11.23 11.69
CA PRO A 3 -7.17 -11.51 13.13
C PRO A 3 -5.86 -11.87 13.86
N PHE A 4 -4.83 -12.27 13.13
CA PHE A 4 -3.53 -12.65 13.66
C PHE A 4 -2.43 -11.63 13.31
N ALA A 5 -2.75 -10.58 12.55
CA ALA A 5 -1.77 -9.65 12.02
C ALA A 5 -1.13 -8.81 13.15
N LYS A 6 0.21 -8.76 13.15
CA LYS A 6 1.02 -7.87 14.00
C LYS A 6 1.66 -6.74 13.20
N ALA A 7 1.87 -6.96 11.91
CA ALA A 7 2.37 -6.00 10.95
C ALA A 7 1.64 -6.19 9.61
N VAL A 8 1.62 -5.15 8.79
CA VAL A 8 1.11 -5.20 7.41
C VAL A 8 2.22 -4.74 6.48
N SER A 9 2.45 -5.48 5.39
CA SER A 9 3.36 -5.08 4.32
C SER A 9 2.57 -4.63 3.09
N ALA A 10 2.83 -3.40 2.65
CA ALA A 10 2.34 -2.79 1.43
C ALA A 10 3.29 -3.11 0.28
N LYS A 11 3.14 -4.31 -0.28
CA LYS A 11 3.94 -4.77 -1.40
C LYS A 11 3.47 -4.13 -2.71
N SER A 12 4.39 -3.58 -3.49
CA SER A 12 4.09 -2.86 -4.74
C SER A 12 5.13 -3.15 -5.83
N TYR A 13 4.74 -3.00 -7.10
CA TYR A 13 5.55 -3.35 -8.26
C TYR A 13 5.57 -2.26 -9.34
N ASN A 14 4.42 -1.97 -9.92
CA ASN A 14 4.30 -1.07 -11.06
C ASN A 14 3.13 -0.12 -10.83
N PHE A 15 3.21 1.10 -11.35
CA PHE A 15 2.19 2.13 -11.13
C PHE A 15 1.58 2.59 -12.46
N ASP A 16 0.26 2.76 -12.48
CA ASP A 16 -0.43 3.40 -13.60
C ASP A 16 -0.20 4.92 -13.61
N GLU A 17 -0.76 5.60 -14.61
CA GLU A 17 -0.66 7.07 -14.76
C GLU A 17 -1.29 7.85 -13.58
N GLN A 18 -2.19 7.20 -12.82
CA GLN A 18 -2.85 7.76 -11.64
C GLN A 18 -2.08 7.44 -10.35
N GLY A 19 -0.97 6.72 -10.45
CA GLY A 19 -0.15 6.30 -9.32
C GLY A 19 -0.75 5.17 -8.49
N ASN A 20 -1.68 4.38 -9.04
CA ASN A 20 -2.15 3.14 -8.41
C ASN A 20 -1.23 1.99 -8.74
N ASP A 21 -1.02 1.06 -7.80
CA ASP A 21 -0.36 -0.19 -8.12
C ASP A 21 -1.19 -1.00 -9.13
N THR A 22 -0.58 -1.48 -10.21
CA THR A 22 -1.30 -2.16 -11.30
C THR A 22 -1.70 -3.59 -10.97
N ARG A 23 -1.18 -4.17 -9.88
CA ARG A 23 -1.45 -5.55 -9.46
C ARG A 23 -2.38 -5.61 -8.26
N THR A 24 -2.34 -4.59 -7.40
CA THR A 24 -3.05 -4.58 -6.13
C THR A 24 -3.94 -3.35 -6.01
N ASP A 25 -5.23 -3.55 -5.78
CA ASP A 25 -6.15 -2.48 -5.38
C ASP A 25 -5.91 -2.12 -3.91
N PHE A 26 -5.05 -1.13 -3.69
CA PHE A 26 -4.67 -0.68 -2.35
C PHE A 26 -5.85 -0.10 -1.56
N LEU A 27 -6.81 0.58 -2.21
CA LEU A 27 -7.97 1.13 -1.52
C LEU A 27 -8.82 0.01 -0.93
N ARG A 28 -9.12 -1.01 -1.73
CA ARG A 28 -9.87 -2.19 -1.29
C ARG A 28 -9.14 -2.93 -0.16
N ILE A 29 -7.83 -3.15 -0.31
CA ILE A 29 -7.05 -3.92 0.67
C ILE A 29 -6.92 -3.15 1.99
N MET A 30 -6.65 -1.86 1.94
CA MET A 30 -6.52 -1.05 3.16
C MET A 30 -7.85 -0.89 3.89
N ARG A 31 -8.98 -0.86 3.16
CA ARG A 31 -10.30 -0.94 3.80
C ARG A 31 -10.46 -2.23 4.62
N ILE A 32 -10.08 -3.39 4.08
CA ILE A 32 -10.10 -4.66 4.83
C ILE A 32 -9.19 -4.60 6.06
N VAL A 33 -8.02 -3.97 5.93
CA VAL A 33 -7.06 -3.82 7.04
C VAL A 33 -7.68 -3.00 8.18
N VAL A 34 -8.28 -1.87 7.86
CA VAL A 34 -8.93 -0.97 8.84
C VAL A 34 -10.19 -1.59 9.44
N GLU A 35 -11.05 -2.20 8.62
CA GLU A 35 -12.26 -2.90 9.08
C GLU A 35 -11.95 -4.08 10.02
N ALA A 36 -10.78 -4.70 9.87
CA ALA A 36 -10.29 -5.72 10.79
C ALA A 36 -9.70 -5.15 12.10
N GLY A 37 -9.72 -3.83 12.29
CA GLY A 37 -9.26 -3.15 13.50
C GLY A 37 -7.74 -2.95 13.59
N TYR A 38 -6.99 -3.12 12.49
CA TYR A 38 -5.55 -2.88 12.49
C TYR A 38 -5.24 -1.38 12.41
N ILE A 39 -4.60 -0.84 13.44
CA ILE A 39 -4.22 0.58 13.58
C ILE A 39 -2.70 0.81 13.64
N GLY A 40 -1.91 -0.23 13.35
CA GLY A 40 -0.45 -0.18 13.40
C GLY A 40 0.19 0.40 12.15
N TYR A 41 1.51 0.21 12.03
CA TYR A 41 2.27 0.65 10.87
C TYR A 41 2.05 -0.26 9.66
N VAL A 42 2.03 0.35 8.48
CA VAL A 42 2.06 -0.34 7.19
C VAL A 42 3.44 -0.12 6.56
N GLY A 43 4.22 -1.18 6.43
CA GLY A 43 5.57 -1.13 5.89
C GLY A 43 5.57 -1.10 4.36
N ILE A 44 6.31 -0.18 3.75
CA ILE A 44 6.47 -0.13 2.29
C ILE A 44 7.46 -1.22 1.86
N GLU A 45 7.07 -2.00 0.87
CA GLU A 45 7.89 -3.06 0.26
C GLU A 45 7.78 -2.95 -1.26
N TYR A 46 8.73 -2.25 -1.88
CA TYR A 46 8.78 -2.12 -3.33
C TYR A 46 9.63 -3.25 -3.93
N GLU A 47 9.05 -4.03 -4.83
CA GLU A 47 9.70 -5.16 -5.52
C GLU A 47 9.59 -5.02 -7.06
N GLY A 48 9.31 -3.82 -7.56
CA GLY A 48 9.26 -3.57 -9.00
C GLY A 48 10.64 -3.47 -9.63
N HIS A 49 10.66 -3.55 -10.97
CA HIS A 49 11.89 -3.50 -11.77
C HIS A 49 11.92 -2.33 -12.78
N GLU A 50 10.81 -1.62 -12.96
CA GLU A 50 10.70 -0.53 -13.93
C GLU A 50 11.22 0.81 -13.38
N LEU A 51 11.08 1.04 -12.08
CA LEU A 51 11.55 2.26 -11.41
C LEU A 51 12.75 1.94 -10.52
N GLY A 52 13.56 2.95 -10.22
CA GLY A 52 14.57 2.84 -9.17
C GLY A 52 13.92 2.66 -7.80
N GLU A 53 14.59 1.96 -6.89
CA GLU A 53 14.05 1.62 -5.56
C GLU A 53 13.51 2.84 -4.80
N TYR A 54 14.26 3.95 -4.79
CA TYR A 54 13.84 5.19 -4.13
C TYR A 54 12.56 5.77 -4.73
N GLU A 55 12.42 5.74 -6.06
CA GLU A 55 11.22 6.23 -6.74
C GLU A 55 10.02 5.31 -6.44
N GLY A 56 10.22 3.99 -6.52
CA GLY A 56 9.21 3.00 -6.16
C GLY A 56 8.69 3.21 -4.74
N ILE A 57 9.59 3.31 -3.75
CA ILE A 57 9.24 3.58 -2.34
C ILE A 57 8.43 4.88 -2.20
N ARG A 58 8.84 5.95 -2.89
CA ARG A 58 8.13 7.25 -2.86
C ARG A 58 6.74 7.16 -3.47
N LYS A 59 6.55 6.40 -4.56
CA LYS A 59 5.24 6.17 -5.17
C LYS A 59 4.34 5.33 -4.26
N THR A 60 4.85 4.27 -3.64
CA THR A 60 4.08 3.47 -2.66
C THR A 60 3.65 4.33 -1.48
N LYS A 61 4.53 5.20 -0.97
CA LYS A 61 4.19 6.15 0.09
C LYS A 61 3.05 7.08 -0.32
N ALA A 62 3.14 7.70 -1.49
CA ALA A 62 2.12 8.61 -1.99
C ALA A 62 0.76 7.91 -2.20
N LEU A 63 0.78 6.68 -2.72
CA LEU A 63 -0.42 5.84 -2.84
C LEU A 63 -1.06 5.57 -1.48
N LEU A 64 -0.27 5.16 -0.49
CA LEU A 64 -0.77 4.89 0.87
C LEU A 64 -1.33 6.15 1.55
N GLU A 65 -0.69 7.31 1.37
CA GLU A 65 -1.19 8.59 1.91
C GLU A 65 -2.54 8.96 1.28
N ARG A 66 -2.69 8.83 -0.04
CA ARG A 66 -3.96 9.07 -0.73
C ARG A 66 -5.07 8.12 -0.27
N VAL A 67 -4.77 6.83 -0.16
CA VAL A 67 -5.72 5.83 0.33
C VAL A 67 -6.13 6.10 1.78
N ARG A 68 -5.18 6.48 2.64
CA ARG A 68 -5.50 6.87 4.02
C ARG A 68 -6.47 8.04 4.05
N ASP A 69 -6.23 9.07 3.24
CA ASP A 69 -7.05 10.29 3.24
C ASP A 69 -8.47 10.03 2.69
N GLU A 70 -8.64 9.02 1.82
CA GLU A 70 -9.97 8.59 1.31
C GLU A 70 -10.75 7.73 2.31
N LEU A 71 -10.07 6.98 3.18
CA LEU A 71 -10.68 6.13 4.21
C LEU A 71 -10.95 6.84 5.54
N ALA A 72 -10.53 8.11 5.66
CA ALA A 72 -10.67 8.93 6.87
C ALA A 72 -12.07 9.52 7.04
#